data_AF-A0A3A5WLE0-F1
#
_entry.id   AF-A0A3A5WLE0-F1
#
_cell.length_a   1.000
_cell.length_b   1.000
_cell.length_c   1.000
_cell.angle_alpha   90.00
_cell.angle_beta   90.00
_cell.angle_gamma   90.00
#
_symmetry.space_group_name_H-M   'P 1'
#
loop_
_entity.id
_entity.type
_entity.pdbx_description
1 polymer ?
#
loop_
_entity_poly.entity_id
_entity_poly.type
_entity_poly.pdbx_seq_one_letter_code
_entity_poly.pdbx_strand_id
1 'polypeptide(L)'
;RRALDEFVILGTTTNVAFLRDLCDLDAVVSATTSTTTLDDAYPNGWEAQPASEAVLALGAVLASSRGVTRTGNDGPSGPTSPFLSLNRRYP
;
A
#
# COMPACT_ATOMS: atom_id res chain seq x y z
N ARG A 1 1.90 -11.16 3.23
CA ARG A 1 0.79 -10.51 2.49
C ARG A 1 0.12 -9.40 3.30
N ARG A 2 -0.77 -9.69 4.26
CA ARG A 2 -1.54 -8.69 5.00
C ARG A 2 -0.72 -7.54 5.63
N ALA A 3 0.45 -7.84 6.18
CA ALA A 3 1.32 -6.84 6.77
C ALA A 3 1.91 -5.83 5.75
N LEU A 4 2.09 -6.23 4.50
CA LEU A 4 2.58 -5.34 3.43
C LEU A 4 1.44 -4.51 2.83
N ASP A 5 0.21 -5.05 2.81
CA ASP A 5 -0.97 -4.34 2.31
C ASP A 5 -1.44 -3.24 3.29
N GLU A 6 -1.21 -3.42 4.59
CA GLU A 6 -1.58 -2.45 5.63
C GLU A 6 -0.48 -1.39 5.86
N PHE A 7 0.68 -1.51 5.22
CA PHE A 7 1.81 -0.60 5.37
C PHE A 7 1.67 0.62 4.45
N VAL A 8 1.38 1.79 5.02
CA VAL A 8 1.27 3.05 4.27
C VAL A 8 2.52 3.89 4.50
N ILE A 9 3.33 4.07 3.45
CA ILE A 9 4.50 4.96 3.45
C ILE A 9 4.27 6.07 2.43
N LEU A 10 4.44 7.32 2.87
CA LEU A 10 4.20 8.51 2.06
C LEU A 10 5.45 9.37 1.99
N GLY A 11 5.69 9.99 0.84
CA GLY A 11 6.79 10.94 0.65
C GLY A 11 8.18 10.33 0.50
N THR A 12 8.29 9.00 0.46
CA THR A 12 9.54 8.28 0.20
C THR A 12 9.31 7.14 -0.79
N THR A 13 10.32 6.88 -1.63
CA THR A 13 10.33 5.69 -2.49
C THR A 13 10.72 4.49 -1.64
N THR A 14 9.91 3.43 -1.68
CA THR A 14 10.17 2.20 -0.91
C THR A 14 10.01 0.96 -1.78
N ASN A 15 10.61 -0.14 -1.35
CA ASN A 15 10.53 -1.44 -2.01
C ASN A 15 9.28 -2.26 -1.61
N VAL A 16 8.31 -1.66 -0.91
CA VAL A 16 7.14 -2.40 -0.39
C VAL A 16 6.29 -3.00 -1.52
N ALA A 17 6.12 -2.28 -2.62
CA ALA A 17 5.38 -2.77 -3.79
C ALA A 17 6.10 -3.97 -4.45
N PHE A 18 7.42 -3.89 -4.61
CA PHE A 18 8.23 -5.03 -5.06
C PHE A 18 8.09 -6.24 -4.14
N LEU A 19 8.18 -6.05 -2.82
CA LEU A 19 8.07 -7.15 -1.85
C LEU A 19 6.69 -7.81 -1.86
N ARG A 20 5.63 -7.03 -2.13
CA ARG A 20 4.28 -7.56 -2.29
C ARG A 20 4.20 -8.48 -3.52
N ASP A 21 4.69 -8.01 -4.66
CA ASP A 21 4.67 -8.78 -5.90
C ASP A 21 5.56 -10.02 -5.82
N LEU A 22 6.71 -9.91 -5.15
CA LEU A 22 7.60 -11.03 -4.87
C LEU A 22 6.93 -12.11 -4.01
N CYS A 23 6.08 -11.72 -3.06
CA CYS A 23 5.30 -12.68 -2.27
C CYS A 23 4.24 -13.44 -3.10
N ASP A 24 3.83 -12.89 -4.25
CA ASP A 24 2.88 -13.52 -5.16
C ASP A 24 3.59 -14.32 -6.30
N LEU A 25 4.94 -14.33 -6.33
CA LEU A 25 5.72 -15.12 -7.29
C LEU A 25 5.59 -16.63 -7.02
N ASP A 26 5.27 -17.41 -8.05
CA ASP A 26 5.04 -18.87 -7.91
C ASP A 26 6.23 -19.61 -7.29
N ALA A 27 7.46 -19.23 -7.63
CA ALA A 27 8.67 -19.79 -7.03
C ALA A 27 8.74 -19.58 -5.51
N VAL A 28 8.26 -18.43 -5.02
CA VAL A 28 8.19 -18.08 -3.59
C VAL A 28 7.06 -18.84 -2.90
N VAL A 29 5.90 -18.94 -3.54
CA VAL A 29 4.74 -19.67 -3.01
C VAL A 29 5.00 -21.19 -2.94
N SER A 30 5.66 -21.75 -3.95
CA SER A 30 6.01 -23.18 -4.03
C SER A 30 7.27 -23.56 -3.27
N ALA A 31 7.94 -22.60 -2.64
CA ALA A 31 9.21 -22.78 -1.93
C ALA A 31 10.33 -23.40 -2.81
N THR A 32 10.30 -23.16 -4.12
CA THR A 32 11.31 -23.62 -5.08
C THR A 32 12.37 -22.56 -5.38
N THR A 33 12.45 -21.54 -4.53
CA THR A 33 13.41 -20.42 -4.66
C THR A 33 14.86 -20.89 -4.57
N SER A 34 15.69 -20.33 -5.45
CA SER A 34 17.14 -20.45 -5.50
C SER A 34 17.79 -19.07 -5.37
N THR A 35 19.13 -19.02 -5.27
CA THR A 35 19.86 -17.75 -5.19
C THR A 35 19.83 -16.94 -6.50
N THR A 36 19.40 -17.54 -7.62
CA THR A 36 19.26 -16.88 -8.94
C THR A 36 17.83 -16.46 -9.26
N THR A 37 16.84 -16.80 -8.42
CA THR A 37 15.42 -16.63 -8.74
C THR A 37 15.05 -15.18 -9.05
N LEU A 38 15.74 -14.21 -8.45
CA LEU A 38 15.52 -12.80 -8.76
C LEU A 38 16.03 -12.43 -10.15
N ASP A 39 17.21 -12.93 -10.54
CA ASP A 39 17.80 -12.68 -11.86
C ASP A 39 16.97 -13.33 -12.96
N ASP A 40 16.40 -14.50 -12.68
CA ASP A 40 15.54 -15.25 -13.60
C ASP A 40 14.16 -14.58 -13.77
N ALA A 41 13.56 -14.08 -12.68
CA ALA A 41 12.23 -13.48 -12.68
C ALA A 41 12.21 -12.00 -13.11
N TYR A 42 13.25 -11.24 -12.76
CA TYR A 42 13.36 -9.81 -13.01
C TYR A 42 14.72 -9.43 -13.63
N PRO A 43 15.05 -9.96 -14.83
CA PRO A 43 16.37 -9.76 -15.45
C PRO A 43 16.67 -8.28 -15.78
N ASN A 44 15.63 -7.47 -16.00
CA ASN A 44 15.74 -6.03 -16.26
C ASN A 44 15.29 -5.17 -15.07
N GLY A 45 15.14 -5.78 -13.89
CA GLY A 45 14.54 -5.16 -12.71
C GLY A 45 13.01 -5.26 -12.69
N TRP A 46 12.44 -4.89 -11.54
CA TRP A 46 11.01 -4.87 -11.31
C TRP A 46 10.41 -3.53 -11.76
N GLU A 47 9.35 -3.58 -12.57
CA GLU A 47 8.58 -2.40 -12.96
C GLU A 47 7.27 -2.34 -12.18
N ALA A 48 7.06 -1.22 -11.47
CA ALA A 48 5.81 -0.97 -10.78
C ALA A 48 4.68 -0.78 -11.80
N GLN A 49 3.60 -1.55 -11.66
CA GLN A 49 2.37 -1.28 -12.40
C GLN A 49 1.53 -0.29 -11.57
N PRO A 50 1.45 0.99 -11.98
CA PRO A 50 0.61 1.94 -11.27
C PRO A 50 -0.85 1.50 -11.34
N ALA A 51 -1.60 1.75 -10.26
CA ALA A 51 -3.04 1.55 -10.27
C ALA A 51 -3.65 2.38 -11.43
N SER A 52 -4.60 1.79 -12.15
CA SER A 52 -5.27 2.51 -13.23
C SER A 52 -5.98 3.75 -12.67
N GLU A 53 -6.09 4.79 -13.49
CA GLU A 53 -6.78 6.04 -13.11
C GLU A 53 -8.20 5.78 -12.59
N ALA A 54 -8.89 4.79 -13.19
CA ALA A 54 -10.21 4.35 -12.75
C ALA A 54 -10.20 3.80 -11.30
N VAL A 55 -9.19 3.02 -10.93
CA VAL A 55 -9.03 2.49 -9.56
C VAL A 55 -8.72 3.61 -8.57
N LEU A 56 -7.89 4.58 -8.96
CA LEU A 56 -7.58 5.74 -8.14
C LEU A 56 -8.82 6.63 -7.92
N ALA A 57 -9.59 6.89 -8.98
CA ALA A 57 -10.84 7.65 -8.91
C ALA A 57 -11.88 6.97 -8.01
N LEU A 58 -12.05 5.65 -8.16
CA LEU A 58 -12.93 4.87 -7.28
C LEU A 58 -12.45 4.91 -5.82
N GLY A 59 -11.14 4.80 -5.58
CA GLY A 59 -10.56 4.93 -4.25
C GLY A 59 -10.87 6.28 -3.60
N ALA A 60 -10.76 7.38 -4.35
CA ALA A 60 -11.09 8.72 -3.87
C ALA A 60 -12.59 8.89 -3.57
N VAL A 61 -13.47 8.35 -4.43
CA VAL A 61 -14.93 8.36 -4.20
C VAL A 61 -15.28 7.52 -2.95
N LEU A 62 -14.68 6.34 -2.78
CA LEU A 62 -14.92 5.49 -1.61
C LEU A 62 -14.39 6.12 -0.31
N ALA A 63 -13.24 6.78 -0.38
CA ALA A 63 -12.67 7.51 0.75
C ALA A 63 -13.54 8.70 1.16
N SER A 64 -14.12 9.41 0.18
CA SER A 64 -15.06 10.52 0.45
C SER A 64 -16.45 10.06 0.88
N SER A 65 -16.94 8.91 0.38
CA SER A 65 -18.25 8.36 0.76
C SER A 65 -18.23 7.69 2.14
N ARG A 66 -17.09 7.14 2.57
CA ARG A 66 -16.86 6.75 3.98
C ARG A 66 -16.64 8.01 4.82
N GLY A 67 -17.73 8.75 5.01
CA GLY A 67 -17.77 9.87 5.95
C GLY A 67 -17.18 9.43 7.28
N VAL A 68 -16.09 10.08 7.67
CA VAL A 68 -15.44 9.97 8.97
C VAL A 68 -16.54 10.07 10.04
N THR A 69 -16.87 8.95 10.68
CA THR A 69 -17.75 8.94 11.84
C THR A 69 -16.98 9.59 12.98
N ARG A 70 -17.17 10.91 13.09
CA ARG A 70 -16.72 11.76 14.19
C ARG A 70 -17.32 11.23 15.49
N THR A 71 -16.56 10.47 16.27
CA THR A 71 -16.73 10.49 17.72
C THR A 71 -16.05 11.77 18.19
N GLY A 72 -16.86 12.81 18.40
CA GLY A 72 -16.40 14.17 18.65
C GLY A 72 -15.51 14.28 19.89
N ASN A 73 -14.39 14.96 19.74
CA ASN A 73 -13.79 15.76 20.79
C ASN A 73 -13.24 17.03 20.14
N ASP A 74 -13.79 18.17 20.55
CA ASP A 74 -13.49 19.50 20.01
C ASP A 74 -11.99 19.77 19.93
N GLY A 75 -11.53 20.19 18.73
CA GLY A 75 -10.18 20.64 18.44
C GLY A 75 -10.20 21.69 17.32
N PRO A 76 -9.22 22.61 17.30
CA PRO A 76 -9.35 23.95 16.72
C PRO A 76 -9.64 23.96 15.20
N SER A 77 -10.52 24.88 14.80
CA SER A 77 -10.99 25.16 13.44
C SER A 77 -9.84 25.44 12.46
N GLY A 78 -9.30 24.38 11.87
CA GLY A 78 -8.37 24.40 10.73
C GLY A 78 -8.78 23.39 9.66
N PRO A 79 -8.17 23.43 8.45
CA PRO A 79 -8.48 22.46 7.40
C PRO A 79 -8.30 21.04 7.94
N THR A 80 -9.33 20.22 7.78
CA THR A 80 -9.35 18.85 8.31
C THR A 80 -8.24 18.05 7.64
N SER A 81 -7.23 17.68 8.43
CA SER A 81 -6.11 16.88 7.94
C SER A 81 -6.62 15.49 7.52
N PRO A 82 -6.31 15.01 6.31
CA PRO A 82 -6.68 13.67 5.85
C PRO A 82 -5.99 12.56 6.65
N PHE A 83 -5.03 12.92 7.50
CA PHE A 83 -4.26 12.00 8.34
C PHE A 83 -4.92 11.72 9.70
N LEU A 84 -6.03 12.40 10.03
CA LEU A 84 -6.73 12.18 11.30
C LEU A 84 -7.39 10.78 11.40
N SER A 85 -7.69 10.15 10.26
CA SER A 85 -8.28 8.81 10.20
C SER A 85 -7.26 7.67 10.16
N LEU A 86 -5.95 7.97 10.05
CA LEU A 86 -4.92 6.95 10.17
C LEU A 86 -4.82 6.55 11.64
N ASN A 87 -5.43 5.42 11.95
CA ASN A 87 -5.47 4.85 13.29
C ASN A 87 -4.03 4.72 13.81
N ARG A 88 -3.70 5.38 14.93
CA ARG A 88 -2.32 5.47 15.50
C ARG A 88 -1.80 4.13 16.07
N ARG A 89 -2.37 3.01 15.63
CA ARG A 89 -1.98 1.68 16.06
C ARG A 89 -0.80 1.22 15.21
N TYR A 90 0.36 1.77 15.56
CA TYR A 90 1.65 1.24 15.12
C TYR A 90 1.88 -0.14 15.75
N PRO A 91 2.51 -1.09 15.03
CA PRO A 91 3.18 -2.23 15.64
C PRO A 91 4.42 -1.80 16.44
#